data_AF-R7I274-F1
#
_entry.id   AF-R7I274-F1
#
_cell.length_a   1.000
_cell.length_b   1.000
_cell.length_c   1.000
_cell.angle_alpha   90.00
_cell.angle_beta   90.00
_cell.angle_gamma   90.00
#
_symmetry.space_group_name_H-M   'P 1'
#
loop_
_entity.id
_entity.type
_entity.pdbx_description
1 polymer ?
#
loop_
_entity_poly.entity_id
_entity_poly.type
_entity_poly.pdbx_seq_one_letter_code
_entity_poly.pdbx_strand_id
1 'polypeptide(L)'
;MKNLIIILGILLMCSPVFAGDMEPVLNNTKLFYSPKSNLFSIGKSNDGDISISKKTSTGTGNYSIYSFSDNNEPTMLGSDYEFVFNGRLITCHNAELKIYELVYNGKNFEEKQLTDEQIQEIFPNAKIIKISQFNQDKKLTVKKHFLKKKDFLLLNDTKEYFHKYSFQPQSVKISPVGGLFKASSIGKITFSHFGQDKYTIYVKNDFKKEDK
;
A
#
# COMPACT_ATOMS: atom_id res chain seq x y z
N MET A 1 7.28 3.79 -52.98
CA MET A 1 6.55 3.04 -51.94
C MET A 1 7.14 3.46 -50.59
N LYS A 2 6.33 4.08 -49.74
CA LYS A 2 6.75 4.72 -48.48
C LYS A 2 7.10 3.65 -47.44
N ASN A 3 8.32 3.71 -46.90
CA ASN A 3 8.73 2.94 -45.73
C ASN A 3 7.95 3.45 -44.52
N LEU A 4 6.97 2.67 -44.06
CA LEU A 4 6.27 2.90 -42.80
C LEU A 4 7.17 2.39 -41.67
N ILE A 5 7.86 3.30 -40.98
CA ILE A 5 8.50 2.98 -39.69
C ILE A 5 7.37 2.78 -38.68
N ILE A 6 7.10 1.53 -38.35
CA ILE A 6 6.25 1.17 -37.22
C ILE A 6 7.04 1.52 -35.95
N ILE A 7 6.71 2.66 -35.35
CA ILE A 7 7.13 2.98 -33.98
C ILE A 7 6.35 2.02 -33.07
N LEU A 8 6.99 0.91 -32.75
CA LEU A 8 6.53 -0.01 -31.72
C LEU A 8 6.68 0.70 -30.38
N GLY A 9 5.64 1.44 -30.00
CA GLY A 9 5.49 1.99 -28.66
C GLY A 9 5.40 0.84 -27.66
N ILE A 10 6.54 0.46 -27.10
CA ILE A 10 6.61 -0.30 -25.86
C ILE A 10 6.16 0.66 -24.76
N LEU A 11 4.85 0.87 -24.66
CA LEU A 11 4.24 1.31 -23.42
C LEU A 11 4.34 0.09 -22.51
N LEU A 12 5.39 0.06 -21.71
CA LEU A 12 5.52 -0.81 -20.55
C LEU A 12 4.24 -0.63 -19.72
N MET A 13 3.31 -1.55 -19.91
CA MET A 13 2.28 -1.89 -18.95
C MET A 13 3.01 -2.40 -17.70
N CYS A 14 3.54 -1.47 -16.90
CA CYS A 14 3.61 -1.68 -15.46
C CYS A 14 2.16 -1.68 -14.99
N SER A 15 1.44 -2.77 -15.25
CA SER A 15 0.31 -3.14 -14.43
C SER A 15 0.95 -3.49 -13.09
N PRO A 16 0.85 -2.63 -12.05
CA PRO A 16 1.18 -3.08 -10.72
C PRO A 16 0.41 -4.38 -10.50
N VAL A 17 1.12 -5.40 -10.03
CA VAL A 17 0.55 -6.68 -9.62
C VAL A 17 -0.32 -6.39 -8.40
N PHE A 18 -1.49 -5.83 -8.63
CA PHE A 18 -2.55 -5.73 -7.64
C PHE A 18 -3.33 -7.03 -7.72
N ALA A 19 -3.48 -7.68 -6.58
CA ALA A 19 -4.38 -8.81 -6.45
C ALA A 19 -5.80 -8.31 -6.70
N GLY A 20 -6.38 -8.69 -7.84
CA GLY A 20 -7.82 -8.75 -8.10
C GLY A 20 -8.63 -7.45 -8.10
N ASP A 21 -8.68 -6.72 -6.99
CA ASP A 21 -9.81 -5.83 -6.65
C ASP A 21 -9.39 -4.47 -6.06
N MET A 22 -8.10 -4.11 -6.15
CA MET A 22 -7.61 -2.81 -5.67
C MET A 22 -7.60 -1.78 -6.80
N GLU A 23 -8.43 -0.77 -6.69
CA GLU A 23 -8.49 0.32 -7.66
C GLU A 23 -7.80 1.58 -7.09
N PRO A 24 -6.60 1.97 -7.59
CA PRO A 24 -5.85 3.08 -7.01
C PRO A 24 -6.55 4.43 -7.20
N VAL A 25 -6.54 5.26 -6.15
CA VAL A 25 -7.01 6.64 -6.20
C VAL A 25 -5.83 7.57 -6.44
N LEU A 26 -5.68 8.01 -7.68
CA LEU A 26 -4.64 8.93 -8.13
C LEU A 26 -5.19 10.35 -8.22
N ASN A 27 -4.30 11.31 -8.51
CA ASN A 27 -4.74 12.66 -8.85
C ASN A 27 -5.69 12.61 -10.06
N ASN A 28 -6.80 13.35 -9.98
CA ASN A 28 -7.86 13.39 -10.99
C ASN A 28 -8.66 12.07 -11.16
N THR A 29 -8.47 11.07 -10.29
CA THR A 29 -9.39 9.93 -10.22
C THR A 29 -10.80 10.45 -9.92
N LYS A 30 -11.78 10.02 -10.72
CA LYS A 30 -13.21 10.29 -10.48
C LYS A 30 -13.72 9.34 -9.40
N LEU A 31 -13.57 9.73 -8.14
CA LEU A 31 -14.04 8.99 -6.98
C LEU A 31 -15.44 9.47 -6.62
N PHE A 32 -16.33 8.53 -6.31
CA PHE A 32 -17.69 8.82 -5.86
C PHE A 32 -17.97 8.07 -4.57
N TYR A 33 -18.77 8.67 -3.70
CA TYR A 33 -19.32 8.03 -2.52
C TYR A 33 -20.83 7.97 -2.64
N SER A 34 -21.42 6.79 -2.42
CA SER A 34 -22.87 6.62 -2.42
C SER A 34 -23.43 6.63 -0.99
N PRO A 35 -24.19 7.67 -0.58
CA PRO A 35 -24.83 7.69 0.73
C PRO A 35 -25.86 6.56 0.94
N LYS A 36 -26.40 6.00 -0.16
CA LYS A 36 -27.39 4.93 -0.11
C LYS A 36 -26.80 3.58 0.29
N SER A 37 -25.63 3.24 -0.24
CA SER A 37 -24.95 1.95 0.03
C SER A 37 -23.78 2.08 0.99
N ASN A 38 -23.34 3.30 1.30
CA ASN A 38 -22.11 3.60 2.05
C ASN A 38 -20.85 3.03 1.40
N LEU A 39 -20.79 3.05 0.06
CA LEU A 39 -19.68 2.52 -0.72
C LEU A 39 -19.07 3.58 -1.61
N PHE A 40 -17.77 3.43 -1.87
CA PHE A 40 -17.01 4.18 -2.85
C PHE A 40 -16.97 3.46 -4.20
N SER A 41 -16.89 4.23 -5.28
CA SER A 41 -16.70 3.73 -6.63
C SER A 41 -15.77 4.64 -7.43
N ILE A 42 -15.07 4.07 -8.41
CA ILE A 42 -14.27 4.82 -9.37
C ILE A 42 -14.96 4.84 -10.73
N GLY A 43 -15.03 6.03 -11.33
CA GLY A 43 -15.49 6.24 -12.72
C GLY A 43 -17.01 6.16 -12.94
N LYS A 44 -17.74 5.37 -12.14
CA LYS A 44 -19.20 5.26 -12.19
C LYS A 44 -19.84 6.05 -11.04
N SER A 45 -20.75 6.94 -11.41
CA SER A 45 -21.62 7.69 -10.49
C SER A 45 -23.06 7.28 -10.72
N ASN A 46 -23.84 7.22 -9.65
CA ASN A 46 -25.30 7.14 -9.69
C ASN A 46 -25.91 8.48 -9.25
N ASP A 47 -27.21 8.62 -9.45
CA ASP A 47 -27.95 9.77 -8.95
C ASP A 47 -27.91 9.82 -7.42
N GLY A 48 -27.48 10.97 -6.89
CA GLY A 48 -27.32 11.20 -5.45
C GLY A 48 -25.95 10.81 -4.88
N ASP A 49 -25.03 10.31 -5.70
CA ASP A 49 -23.65 10.08 -5.27
C ASP A 49 -22.88 11.40 -5.11
N ILE A 50 -21.98 11.45 -4.14
CA ILE A 50 -21.12 12.59 -3.85
C ILE A 50 -19.81 12.42 -4.63
N SER A 51 -19.47 13.43 -5.43
CA SER A 51 -18.20 13.45 -6.18
C SER A 51 -17.06 13.91 -5.26
N ILE A 52 -15.96 13.16 -5.29
CA ILE A 52 -14.80 13.39 -4.46
C ILE A 52 -13.58 13.54 -5.36
N SER A 53 -12.85 14.64 -5.16
CA SER A 53 -11.61 14.91 -5.90
C SER A 53 -10.41 14.78 -4.97
N LYS A 54 -9.34 14.15 -5.49
CA LYS A 54 -8.04 14.03 -4.81
C LYS A 54 -7.02 14.92 -5.50
N LYS A 55 -6.21 15.60 -4.70
CA LYS A 55 -4.94 16.24 -5.10
C LYS A 55 -3.85 15.84 -4.12
N THR A 56 -2.62 15.76 -4.61
CA THR A 56 -1.43 15.61 -3.76
C THR A 56 -0.86 16.99 -3.44
N SER A 57 -0.53 17.25 -2.17
CA SER A 57 0.11 18.50 -1.74
C SER A 57 1.43 18.72 -2.50
N THR A 58 1.74 19.98 -2.82
CA THR A 58 3.05 20.34 -3.37
C THR A 58 4.12 20.31 -2.26
N GLY A 59 5.28 19.71 -2.52
CA GLY A 59 6.40 19.63 -1.58
C GLY A 59 6.95 18.21 -1.38
N THR A 60 7.74 17.99 -0.33
CA THR A 60 8.43 16.71 -0.07
C THR A 60 7.59 15.67 0.65
N GLY A 61 6.46 16.08 1.25
CA GLY A 61 5.58 15.20 2.04
C GLY A 61 4.53 14.43 1.22
N ASN A 62 4.10 14.97 0.07
CA ASN A 62 3.11 14.36 -0.83
C ASN A 62 1.82 13.87 -0.14
N TYR A 63 1.25 14.68 0.75
CA TYR A 63 0.00 14.36 1.44
C TYR A 63 -1.20 14.38 0.50
N SER A 64 -2.14 13.47 0.71
CA SER A 64 -3.43 13.47 0.01
C SER A 64 -4.37 14.55 0.57
N ILE A 65 -4.93 15.36 -0.32
CA ILE A 65 -5.93 16.38 -0.03
C ILE A 65 -7.20 16.03 -0.81
N TYR A 66 -8.31 15.91 -0.10
CA TYR A 66 -9.60 15.57 -0.65
C TYR A 66 -10.57 16.75 -0.58
N SER A 67 -11.35 16.94 -1.63
CA SER A 67 -12.44 17.92 -1.67
C SER A 67 -13.72 17.24 -2.17
N PHE A 68 -14.84 17.58 -1.55
CA PHE A 68 -16.13 16.95 -1.78
C PHE A 68 -17.06 17.92 -2.54
N SER A 69 -17.95 17.40 -3.37
CA SER A 69 -18.87 18.28 -4.14
C SER A 69 -20.01 18.86 -3.31
N ASP A 70 -20.36 18.20 -2.22
CA ASP A 70 -21.40 18.61 -1.27
C ASP A 70 -20.86 19.52 -0.15
N ASN A 71 -19.54 19.55 0.04
CA ASN A 71 -18.87 20.38 1.03
C ASN A 71 -17.49 20.87 0.52
N ASN A 72 -17.32 22.19 0.47
CA ASN A 72 -16.11 22.83 -0.06
C ASN A 72 -14.91 22.83 0.89
N GLU A 73 -15.03 22.31 2.12
CA GLU A 73 -13.91 22.24 3.07
C GLU A 73 -12.97 21.07 2.73
N PRO A 74 -11.72 21.32 2.30
CA PRO A 74 -10.79 20.25 1.96
C PRO A 74 -10.29 19.52 3.21
N THR A 75 -10.14 18.20 3.11
CA THR A 75 -9.55 17.36 4.15
C THR A 75 -8.16 16.91 3.73
N MET A 76 -7.15 17.24 4.52
CA MET A 76 -5.78 16.75 4.32
C MET A 76 -5.55 15.52 5.20
N LEU A 77 -4.98 14.46 4.61
CA LEU A 77 -4.64 13.22 5.30
C LEU A 77 -3.13 13.09 5.50
N GLY A 78 -2.72 12.26 6.46
CA GLY A 78 -1.31 11.90 6.66
C GLY A 78 -0.75 10.93 5.61
N SER A 79 -1.61 10.43 4.74
CA SER A 79 -1.33 9.41 3.73
C SER A 79 -0.79 9.95 2.42
N ASP A 80 -0.12 9.07 1.68
CA ASP A 80 0.45 9.30 0.35
C ASP A 80 -0.08 8.31 -0.71
N TYR A 81 -0.89 7.32 -0.32
CA TYR A 81 -1.47 6.33 -1.22
C TYR A 81 -2.82 5.79 -0.72
N GLU A 82 -3.81 5.73 -1.62
CA GLU A 82 -5.15 5.20 -1.36
C GLU A 82 -5.63 4.36 -2.53
N PHE A 83 -6.55 3.43 -2.25
CA PHE A 83 -7.21 2.60 -3.23
C PHE A 83 -8.61 2.20 -2.74
N VAL A 84 -9.53 1.97 -3.68
CA VAL A 84 -10.83 1.36 -3.39
C VAL A 84 -10.67 -0.15 -3.43
N PHE A 85 -11.21 -0.85 -2.43
CA PHE A 85 -11.26 -2.30 -2.34
C PHE A 85 -12.65 -2.73 -1.87
N ASN A 86 -13.40 -3.45 -2.71
CA ASN A 86 -14.78 -3.86 -2.43
C ASN A 86 -15.67 -2.70 -1.94
N GLY A 87 -15.51 -1.52 -2.57
CA GLY A 87 -16.25 -0.31 -2.21
C GLY A 87 -15.79 0.40 -0.93
N ARG A 88 -14.76 -0.10 -0.26
CA ARG A 88 -14.13 0.57 0.90
C ARG A 88 -12.95 1.40 0.43
N LEU A 89 -12.82 2.63 0.93
CA LEU A 89 -11.67 3.48 0.61
C LEU A 89 -10.57 3.21 1.64
N ILE A 90 -9.48 2.60 1.19
CA ILE A 90 -8.35 2.22 2.04
C ILE A 90 -7.23 3.24 1.84
N THR A 91 -6.65 3.71 2.94
CA THR A 91 -5.52 4.63 2.95
C THR A 91 -4.29 4.02 3.61
N CYS A 92 -3.13 4.27 3.01
CA CYS A 92 -1.83 3.79 3.47
C CYS A 92 -1.01 4.98 3.98
N HIS A 93 -0.71 4.98 5.27
CA HIS A 93 0.19 5.94 5.88
C HIS A 93 1.60 5.34 5.79
N ASN A 94 2.25 5.49 4.64
CA ASN A 94 3.53 4.83 4.40
C ASN A 94 4.63 5.29 5.36
N ALA A 95 4.57 6.55 5.81
CA ALA A 95 5.51 7.08 6.78
C ALA A 95 5.32 6.47 8.18
N GLU A 96 4.13 5.97 8.49
CA GLU A 96 3.84 5.28 9.76
C GLU A 96 3.83 3.76 9.61
N LEU A 97 3.82 3.22 8.39
CA LEU A 97 3.53 1.80 8.08
C LEU A 97 2.21 1.31 8.70
N LYS A 98 1.18 2.14 8.61
CA LYS A 98 -0.18 1.84 9.08
C LYS A 98 -1.18 1.94 7.93
N ILE A 99 -2.27 1.21 8.06
CA ILE A 99 -3.33 1.14 7.06
C ILE A 99 -4.66 1.43 7.75
N TYR A 100 -5.44 2.30 7.13
CA TYR A 100 -6.73 2.76 7.65
C TYR A 100 -7.80 2.62 6.58
N GLU A 101 -9.05 2.59 7.01
CA GLU A 101 -10.20 2.84 6.18
C GLU A 101 -10.65 4.29 6.36
N LEU A 102 -10.93 4.96 5.25
CA LEU A 102 -11.54 6.29 5.23
C LEU A 102 -13.05 6.13 5.18
N VAL A 103 -13.71 6.52 6.28
CA VAL A 103 -15.17 6.52 6.38
C VAL A 103 -15.66 7.95 6.18
N TYR A 104 -16.56 8.16 5.22
CA TYR A 104 -17.21 9.45 5.05
C TYR A 104 -18.32 9.62 6.08
N ASN A 105 -18.27 10.69 6.88
CA ASN A 105 -19.23 10.95 7.95
C ASN A 105 -20.32 11.99 7.57
N GLY A 106 -20.41 12.35 6.29
CA GLY A 106 -21.31 13.39 5.78
C GLY A 106 -20.71 14.80 5.74
N LYS A 107 -19.48 14.99 6.25
CA LYS A 107 -18.75 16.27 6.17
C LYS A 107 -17.32 16.08 5.69
N ASN A 108 -16.62 15.08 6.23
CA ASN A 108 -15.22 14.81 5.98
C ASN A 108 -14.94 13.31 6.18
N PHE A 109 -13.67 12.92 6.05
CA PHE A 109 -13.23 11.55 6.36
C PHE A 109 -12.87 11.38 7.83
N GLU A 110 -13.28 10.26 8.38
CA GLU A 110 -12.76 9.69 9.62
C GLU A 110 -11.81 8.52 9.26
N GLU A 111 -10.60 8.52 9.83
CA GLU A 111 -9.64 7.44 9.66
C GLU A 111 -9.87 6.35 10.72
N LYS A 112 -10.20 5.13 10.28
CA LYS A 112 -10.32 3.96 11.15
C LYS A 112 -9.19 3.00 10.90
N GLN A 113 -8.31 2.82 11.88
CA GLN A 113 -7.17 1.92 11.73
C GLN A 113 -7.67 0.49 11.52
N LEU A 114 -7.14 -0.19 10.50
CA LEU A 114 -7.52 -1.57 10.22
C LEU A 114 -6.84 -2.54 11.18
N THR A 115 -7.58 -3.58 11.54
CA THR A 115 -7.07 -4.76 12.26
C THR A 115 -6.22 -5.64 11.34
N ASP A 116 -5.43 -6.55 11.92
CA ASP A 116 -4.61 -7.48 11.16
C ASP A 116 -5.47 -8.40 10.29
N GLU A 117 -6.64 -8.82 10.79
CA GLU A 117 -7.61 -9.63 10.06
C GLU A 117 -8.12 -8.89 8.82
N GLN A 118 -8.55 -7.64 8.97
CA GLN A 118 -9.03 -6.81 7.85
C GLN A 118 -7.91 -6.52 6.83
N ILE A 119 -6.69 -6.29 7.29
CA ILE A 119 -5.53 -6.12 6.39
C ILE A 119 -5.23 -7.43 5.66
N GLN A 120 -5.38 -8.58 6.32
CA GLN A 120 -5.15 -9.89 5.72
C GLN A 120 -6.19 -10.21 4.62
N GLU A 121 -7.44 -9.75 4.76
CA GLU A 121 -8.46 -9.83 3.69
C GLU A 121 -8.04 -9.05 2.44
N ILE A 122 -7.45 -7.87 2.64
CA ILE A 122 -6.97 -7.00 1.55
C ILE A 122 -5.70 -7.57 0.90
N PHE A 123 -4.78 -8.12 1.69
CA PHE A 123 -3.51 -8.69 1.22
C PHE A 123 -3.41 -10.20 1.53
N PRO A 124 -4.25 -11.07 0.95
CA PRO A 124 -4.38 -12.47 1.35
C PRO A 124 -3.10 -13.30 1.15
N ASN A 125 -2.21 -12.86 0.26
CA ASN A 125 -0.95 -13.54 -0.05
C ASN A 125 0.25 -13.00 0.74
N ALA A 126 0.06 -11.95 1.55
CA ALA A 126 1.10 -11.36 2.37
C ALA A 126 1.04 -11.91 3.79
N LYS A 127 2.18 -12.31 4.34
CA LYS A 127 2.32 -12.54 5.79
C LYS A 127 2.60 -11.21 6.47
N ILE A 128 1.79 -10.85 7.47
CA ILE A 128 2.05 -9.69 8.31
C ILE A 128 3.28 -9.93 9.19
N ILE A 129 4.16 -8.92 9.22
CA ILE A 129 5.30 -8.81 10.14
C ILE A 129 5.13 -7.49 10.89
N LYS A 130 5.39 -7.51 12.20
CA LYS A 130 5.32 -6.32 13.04
C LYS A 130 6.71 -5.79 13.37
N ILE A 131 6.85 -4.48 13.55
CA ILE A 131 8.10 -3.84 13.98
C ILE A 131 8.56 -4.40 15.33
N SER A 132 7.63 -4.66 16.27
CA SER A 132 7.93 -5.26 17.57
C SER A 132 8.52 -6.68 17.52
N GLN A 133 8.38 -7.39 16.39
CA GLN A 133 8.92 -8.76 16.24
C GLN A 133 10.43 -8.76 15.99
N PHE A 134 11.02 -7.61 15.65
CA PHE A 134 12.47 -7.50 15.53
C PHE A 134 13.10 -7.58 16.92
N ASN A 135 14.22 -8.29 17.00
CA ASN A 135 14.97 -8.36 18.27
C ASN A 135 15.65 -7.02 18.60
N GLN A 136 16.32 -6.96 19.74
CA GLN A 136 17.04 -5.77 20.22
C GLN A 136 18.08 -5.24 19.21
N ASP A 137 18.62 -6.11 18.35
CA ASP A 137 19.55 -5.76 17.27
C ASP A 137 18.85 -5.31 15.97
N LYS A 138 17.52 -5.12 15.97
CA LYS A 138 16.69 -4.84 14.79
C LYS A 138 16.83 -5.92 13.71
N LYS A 139 16.91 -7.19 14.11
CA LYS A 139 16.98 -8.35 13.22
C LYS A 139 15.75 -9.24 13.36
N LEU A 140 15.26 -9.74 12.23
CA LEU A 140 14.19 -10.73 12.15
C LEU A 140 14.57 -11.81 11.14
N THR A 141 14.25 -13.07 11.42
CA THR A 141 14.36 -14.15 10.44
C THR A 141 12.98 -14.60 10.00
N VAL A 142 12.74 -14.60 8.70
CA VAL A 142 11.52 -15.12 8.09
C VAL A 142 11.86 -16.36 7.30
N LYS A 143 10.96 -17.34 7.36
CA LYS A 143 11.11 -18.57 6.62
C LYS A 143 10.30 -18.52 5.33
N LYS A 144 10.92 -18.97 4.25
CA LYS A 144 10.34 -19.11 2.92
C LYS A 144 10.19 -20.59 2.59
N HIS A 145 9.01 -20.98 2.14
CA HIS A 145 8.79 -22.30 1.56
C HIS A 145 9.20 -22.26 0.09
N PHE A 146 9.98 -23.24 -0.38
CA PHE A 146 10.55 -23.23 -1.74
C PHE A 146 9.50 -23.22 -2.86
N LEU A 147 8.33 -23.86 -2.65
CA LEU A 147 7.21 -23.91 -3.59
C LEU A 147 6.21 -22.75 -3.50
N LYS A 148 6.21 -21.96 -2.42
CA LYS A 148 5.22 -20.89 -2.22
C LYS A 148 5.89 -19.53 -2.26
N LYS A 149 5.52 -18.70 -3.26
CA LYS A 149 5.80 -17.27 -3.21
C LYS A 149 4.97 -16.69 -2.07
N LYS A 150 5.61 -16.25 -1.00
CA LYS A 150 4.96 -15.55 0.10
C LYS A 150 5.48 -14.12 0.12
N ASP A 151 4.56 -13.18 -0.04
CA ASP A 151 4.84 -11.77 0.15
C ASP A 151 4.79 -11.47 1.64
N PHE A 152 5.33 -10.32 2.03
CA PHE A 152 5.35 -9.89 3.41
C PHE A 152 4.89 -8.44 3.49
N LEU A 153 4.09 -8.14 4.51
CA LEU A 153 3.62 -6.80 4.81
C LEU A 153 4.16 -6.39 6.18
N LEU A 154 5.12 -5.48 6.18
CA LEU A 154 5.66 -4.88 7.39
C LEU A 154 4.70 -3.79 7.89
N LEU A 155 4.21 -3.94 9.11
CA LEU A 155 3.34 -2.98 9.79
C LEU A 155 3.97 -2.51 11.09
N ASN A 156 3.72 -1.25 11.42
CA ASN A 156 4.20 -0.64 12.66
C ASN A 156 3.15 -0.72 13.76
N ASP A 157 3.50 -1.44 14.82
CA ASP A 157 2.74 -1.55 16.06
C ASP A 157 3.42 -0.80 17.23
N THR A 158 4.39 0.06 16.93
CA THR A 158 5.11 0.88 17.90
C THR A 158 4.85 2.37 17.68
N LYS A 159 5.56 3.23 18.42
CA LYS A 159 5.52 4.69 18.28
C LYS A 159 6.56 5.24 17.29
N GLU A 160 7.32 4.36 16.65
CA GLU A 160 8.37 4.75 15.70
C GLU A 160 7.79 5.37 14.43
N TYR A 161 8.57 6.21 13.75
CA TYR A 161 8.19 6.87 12.50
C TYR A 161 9.18 6.54 11.39
N PHE A 162 8.66 6.08 10.25
CA PHE A 162 9.41 5.46 9.15
C PHE A 162 9.41 6.29 7.85
N HIS A 163 9.23 7.60 7.95
CA HIS A 163 9.32 8.48 6.78
C HIS A 163 10.67 8.34 6.09
N LYS A 164 10.64 8.24 4.74
CA LYS A 164 11.82 8.04 3.86
C LYS A 164 12.61 6.74 4.10
N TYR A 165 12.06 5.78 4.85
CA TYR A 165 12.63 4.44 4.85
C TYR A 165 12.39 3.75 3.51
N SER A 166 13.35 2.90 3.11
CA SER A 166 13.26 2.13 1.87
C SER A 166 13.79 0.72 2.07
N PHE A 167 13.30 -0.20 1.24
CA PHE A 167 13.80 -1.56 1.18
C PHE A 167 15.02 -1.65 0.27
N GLN A 168 16.01 -2.43 0.69
CA GLN A 168 17.13 -2.83 -0.15
C GLN A 168 17.25 -4.36 -0.20
N PRO A 169 17.46 -4.95 -1.39
CA PRO A 169 17.50 -4.26 -2.69
C PRO A 169 16.11 -3.75 -3.11
N GLN A 170 16.04 -2.62 -3.82
CA GLN A 170 14.76 -1.99 -4.19
C GLN A 170 13.82 -2.90 -4.99
N SER A 171 14.36 -3.92 -5.67
CA SER A 171 13.61 -4.94 -6.40
C SER A 171 12.64 -5.77 -5.55
N VAL A 172 12.78 -5.73 -4.22
CA VAL A 172 11.83 -6.41 -3.31
C VAL A 172 10.56 -5.59 -3.07
N LYS A 173 10.56 -4.28 -3.32
CA LYS A 173 9.35 -3.45 -3.22
C LYS A 173 8.43 -3.78 -4.39
N ILE A 174 7.17 -4.11 -4.09
CA ILE A 174 6.23 -4.58 -5.12
C ILE A 174 5.02 -3.67 -5.34
N SER A 175 4.80 -2.73 -4.44
CA SER A 175 3.60 -1.89 -4.42
C SER A 175 3.92 -0.49 -3.90
N PRO A 176 3.08 0.52 -4.21
CA PRO A 176 3.08 1.80 -3.52
C PRO A 176 2.88 1.68 -2.00
N VAL A 177 2.28 0.59 -1.51
CA VAL A 177 2.16 0.29 -0.07
C VAL A 177 3.57 0.09 0.53
N GLY A 178 3.99 1.03 1.37
CA GLY A 178 5.37 1.21 1.82
C GLY A 178 5.97 0.01 2.55
N GLY A 179 5.14 -0.79 3.23
CA GLY A 179 5.55 -1.99 3.95
C GLY A 179 5.47 -3.29 3.15
N LEU A 180 4.98 -3.30 1.91
CA LEU A 180 4.74 -4.53 1.14
C LEU A 180 5.95 -4.91 0.29
N PHE A 181 6.49 -6.11 0.52
CA PHE A 181 7.69 -6.60 -0.17
C PHE A 181 7.68 -8.10 -0.48
N LYS A 182 8.42 -8.47 -1.52
CA LYS A 182 8.69 -9.87 -1.93
C LYS A 182 9.96 -10.41 -1.28
N ALA A 183 9.87 -11.61 -0.72
CA ALA A 183 11.04 -12.42 -0.40
C ALA A 183 11.25 -13.50 -1.48
N SER A 184 11.56 -13.06 -2.71
CA SER A 184 11.71 -13.97 -3.86
C SER A 184 12.93 -14.88 -3.74
N SER A 185 14.02 -14.39 -3.15
CA SER A 185 15.26 -15.13 -2.95
C SER A 185 15.64 -15.21 -1.47
N ILE A 186 16.33 -16.28 -1.09
CA ILE A 186 17.04 -16.39 0.20
C ILE A 186 18.05 -15.26 0.27
N GLY A 187 18.23 -14.68 1.44
CA GLY A 187 19.24 -13.66 1.64
C GLY A 187 18.83 -12.63 2.67
N LYS A 188 19.30 -11.40 2.45
CA LYS A 188 19.14 -10.28 3.37
C LYS A 188 18.36 -9.17 2.69
N ILE A 189 17.31 -8.72 3.34
CA ILE A 189 16.55 -7.51 3.00
C ILE A 189 16.77 -6.51 4.12
N THR A 190 17.02 -5.24 3.78
CA THR A 190 17.15 -4.18 4.79
C THR A 190 16.10 -3.12 4.57
N PHE A 191 15.48 -2.68 5.66
CA PHE A 191 14.55 -1.55 5.70
C PHE A 191 15.21 -0.44 6.52
N SER A 192 15.50 0.71 5.90
CA SER A 192 16.36 1.72 6.51
C SER A 192 16.12 3.12 5.95
N HIS A 193 16.44 4.14 6.75
CA HIS A 193 16.47 5.54 6.34
C HIS A 193 17.85 5.91 5.80
N PHE A 194 18.01 5.94 4.47
CA PHE A 194 19.29 6.22 3.80
C PHE A 194 20.47 5.37 4.34
N GLY A 195 20.22 4.10 4.65
CA GLY A 195 21.22 3.17 5.20
C GLY A 195 21.47 3.29 6.71
N GLN A 196 20.91 4.32 7.36
CA GLN A 196 20.88 4.48 8.82
C GLN A 196 19.62 3.86 9.41
N ASP A 197 19.63 3.62 10.72
CA ASP A 197 18.52 3.02 11.47
C ASP A 197 17.93 1.78 10.79
N LYS A 198 18.77 0.74 10.71
CA LYS A 198 18.58 -0.37 9.78
C LYS A 198 17.91 -1.58 10.44
N TYR A 199 16.72 -1.90 9.97
CA TYR A 199 16.05 -3.16 10.23
C TYR A 199 16.51 -4.21 9.21
N THR A 200 16.91 -5.38 9.68
CA THR A 200 17.42 -6.47 8.83
C THR A 200 16.49 -7.67 8.89
N ILE A 201 16.00 -8.07 7.72
CA ILE A 201 15.16 -9.26 7.54
C ILE A 201 16.01 -10.32 6.82
N TYR A 202 16.26 -11.43 7.51
CA TYR A 202 16.91 -12.60 6.94
C TYR A 202 15.86 -13.55 6.40
N VAL A 203 15.89 -13.80 5.10
CA VAL A 203 15.04 -14.78 4.43
C VAL A 203 15.80 -16.10 4.36
N LYS A 204 15.30 -17.11 5.05
CA LYS A 204 15.87 -18.48 5.05
C LYS A 204 14.86 -19.49 4.49
N ASN A 205 15.34 -20.64 4.02
CA ASN A 205 14.46 -21.74 3.66
C ASN A 205 13.86 -22.42 4.89
N ASP A 206 12.67 -22.98 4.74
CA ASP A 206 12.00 -23.79 5.77
C ASP A 206 12.29 -25.30 5.64
N PHE A 207 13.52 -25.68 5.27
CA PHE A 207 13.88 -27.10 5.28
C PHE A 207 13.90 -27.59 6.74
N LYS A 208 12.87 -28.35 7.13
CA LYS A 208 13.08 -29.40 8.12
C LYS A 208 14.02 -30.41 7.46
N LYS A 209 15.17 -30.69 8.08
CA LYS A 209 15.82 -31.98 7.83
C LYS A 209 14.76 -33.02 8.19
N GLU A 210 14.31 -33.80 7.22
CA GLU A 210 13.81 -35.12 7.55
C GLU A 210 15.04 -35.87 8.07
N ASP A 211 15.13 -36.02 9.38
CA ASP A 211 16.06 -36.97 9.98
C ASP A 211 15.57 -38.36 9.54
N LYS A 212 16.26 -38.92 8.54
CA LYS A 212 16.22 -40.34 8.21
C LYS A 212 17.48 -41.00 8.72
#